data_AF-A0A914UNY6-F1
#
_entry.id   AF-A0A914UNY6-F1
#
_cell.length_a   1.000
_cell.length_b   1.000
_cell.length_c   1.000
_cell.angle_alpha   90.00
_cell.angle_beta   90.00
_cell.angle_gamma   90.00
#
_symmetry.space_group_name_H-M   'P 1'
#
loop_
_entity.id
_entity.type
_entity.pdbx_description
1 polymer ?
#
loop_
_entity_poly.entity_id
_entity_poly.type
_entity_poly.pdbx_seq_one_letter_code
_entity_poly.pdbx_strand_id
1 'polypeptide(L)'
;MVNGGNHCLYLCSPNVSTVKELLDRNLHLGDIPIYDTTRDVIMLNRSRLSQVDLNKKLEEAMKKIVRLQDQLDTQRSETDFLTFGGLPSTVIQALKTGSLTTA
;
A
#
# COMPACT_ATOMS: atom_id res chain seq x y z
N MET A 1 -41.26 12.35 -27.20
CA MET A 1 -42.54 12.83 -26.63
C MET A 1 -43.43 11.63 -26.41
N VAL A 2 -44.05 11.51 -25.25
CA VAL A 2 -44.99 10.41 -24.95
C VAL A 2 -46.40 10.95 -24.97
N ASN A 3 -47.37 10.14 -25.38
CA ASN A 3 -48.80 10.50 -25.39
C ASN A 3 -49.10 11.71 -26.30
N GLY A 4 -48.81 11.58 -27.60
CA GLY A 4 -49.21 12.56 -28.62
C GLY A 4 -48.54 13.93 -28.55
N GLY A 5 -47.49 14.11 -27.74
CA GLY A 5 -46.78 15.39 -27.61
C GLY A 5 -46.91 16.07 -26.25
N ASN A 6 -47.77 15.57 -25.37
CA ASN A 6 -48.07 16.26 -24.11
C ASN A 6 -47.07 15.97 -22.97
N HIS A 7 -46.13 15.03 -23.16
CA HIS A 7 -45.14 14.70 -22.14
C HIS A 7 -43.74 14.49 -22.72
N CYS A 8 -42.72 14.90 -21.96
CA CYS A 8 -41.32 14.62 -22.23
C CYS A 8 -40.78 13.65 -21.18
N LEU A 9 -40.07 12.61 -21.64
CA LEU A 9 -39.32 11.72 -20.76
C LEU A 9 -37.90 12.26 -20.62
N TYR A 10 -37.42 12.33 -19.38
CA TYR A 10 -36.03 12.62 -19.08
C TYR A 10 -35.37 11.37 -18.50
N LEU A 11 -34.34 10.88 -19.19
CA LEU A 11 -33.52 9.76 -18.76
C LEU A 11 -32.11 10.30 -18.51
N CYS A 12 -31.61 10.09 -17.30
CA CYS A 12 -30.28 10.56 -16.90
C CYS A 12 -29.69 9.65 -15.84
N SER A 13 -28.37 9.62 -15.80
CA SER A 13 -27.59 9.02 -14.72
C SER A 13 -27.15 10.11 -13.73
N PRO A 14 -26.98 9.78 -12.43
CA PRO A 14 -26.50 10.73 -11.46
C PRO A 14 -25.06 11.14 -11.79
N ASN A 15 -24.74 12.44 -11.71
CA ASN A 15 -23.39 12.93 -11.95
C ASN A 15 -22.51 12.74 -10.70
N VAL A 16 -21.96 11.53 -10.55
CA VAL A 16 -21.09 11.09 -9.46
C VAL A 16 -20.01 10.13 -9.98
N SER A 17 -18.81 10.20 -9.42
CA SER A 17 -17.64 9.46 -9.90
C SER A 17 -16.95 8.63 -8.83
N THR A 18 -17.29 8.83 -7.56
CA THR A 18 -16.70 8.11 -6.42
C THR A 18 -17.77 7.62 -5.45
N VAL A 19 -17.43 6.55 -4.70
CA VAL A 19 -18.31 6.04 -3.63
C VAL A 19 -18.52 7.06 -2.52
N LYS A 20 -17.56 7.97 -2.30
CA LYS A 20 -17.70 9.05 -1.31
C LYS A 20 -18.78 10.05 -1.74
N GLU A 21 -18.74 10.49 -3.00
CA GLU A 21 -19.76 11.41 -3.54
C GLU A 21 -21.18 10.82 -3.50
N LEU A 22 -21.31 9.50 -3.67
CA LEU A 22 -22.58 8.80 -3.48
C LEU A 22 -23.08 8.97 -2.04
N LEU A 23 -22.25 8.67 -1.05
CA LEU A 23 -22.58 8.79 0.37
C LEU A 23 -22.91 10.24 0.76
N ASP A 24 -22.11 11.20 0.28
CA ASP A 24 -22.31 12.63 0.54
C ASP A 24 -23.67 13.14 0.02
N ARG A 25 -24.23 12.47 -1.02
CA ARG A 25 -25.55 12.77 -1.60
C ARG A 25 -26.66 11.84 -1.10
N ASN A 26 -26.40 10.97 -0.12
CA ASN A 26 -27.32 9.93 0.36
C ASN A 26 -27.81 8.98 -0.76
N LEU A 27 -26.96 8.72 -1.75
CA LEU A 27 -27.21 7.75 -2.82
C LEU A 27 -26.43 6.46 -2.54
N HIS A 28 -26.98 5.34 -2.98
CA HIS A 28 -26.32 4.05 -2.89
C HIS A 28 -25.98 3.52 -4.28
N LEU A 29 -24.91 2.73 -4.36
CA LEU A 29 -24.54 2.09 -5.63
C LEU A 29 -25.62 1.11 -6.12
N GLY A 30 -26.44 0.57 -5.20
CA GLY A 30 -27.60 -0.27 -5.52
C GLY A 30 -28.69 0.46 -6.30
N ASP A 31 -28.77 1.78 -6.17
CA ASP A 31 -29.77 2.61 -6.86
C ASP A 31 -29.41 2.84 -8.34
N ILE A 32 -28.15 2.64 -8.71
CA ILE A 32 -27.67 2.78 -10.09
C ILE A 32 -27.82 1.43 -10.82
N PRO A 33 -28.54 1.36 -11.94
CA PRO A 33 -28.71 0.12 -12.69
C PRO A 33 -27.38 -0.53 -13.12
N ILE A 34 -27.36 -1.85 -13.23
CA ILE A 34 -26.15 -2.61 -13.58
C ILE A 34 -25.61 -2.31 -14.99
N TYR A 35 -26.48 -1.84 -15.89
CA TYR A 35 -26.13 -1.49 -17.27
C TYR A 35 -25.75 -0.01 -17.43
N ASP A 36 -25.79 0.78 -16.35
CA ASP A 36 -25.40 2.17 -16.36
C ASP A 36 -23.88 2.29 -16.23
N THR A 37 -23.22 2.86 -17.24
CA THR A 37 -21.76 3.04 -17.28
C THR A 37 -21.22 3.85 -16.10
N THR A 38 -22.03 4.72 -15.49
CA THR A 38 -21.65 5.49 -14.29
C THR A 38 -21.27 4.56 -13.14
N ARG A 39 -21.94 3.41 -13.03
CA ARG A 39 -21.65 2.38 -12.01
C ARG A 39 -20.24 1.83 -12.18
N ASP A 40 -19.85 1.54 -13.42
CA ASP A 40 -18.53 1.01 -13.75
C ASP A 40 -17.43 2.03 -13.45
N VAL A 41 -17.66 3.29 -13.79
CA VAL A 41 -16.72 4.39 -13.50
C VAL A 41 -16.47 4.52 -11.99
N ILE A 42 -17.53 4.47 -11.17
CA ILE A 42 -17.41 4.55 -9.71
C ILE A 42 -16.60 3.38 -9.15
N MET A 43 -16.88 2.15 -9.64
CA MET A 43 -16.18 0.95 -9.20
C MET A 43 -14.70 0.97 -9.60
N LEU A 44 -14.40 1.38 -10.83
CA LEU A 44 -13.02 1.52 -11.32
C LEU A 44 -12.25 2.55 -10.49
N ASN A 45 -12.84 3.70 -10.21
CA ASN A 45 -12.23 4.72 -9.35
C ASN A 45 -11.98 4.19 -7.93
N ARG A 46 -12.93 3.43 -7.36
CA ARG A 46 -12.75 2.81 -6.04
C ARG A 46 -11.58 1.82 -6.06
N SER A 47 -11.51 0.96 -7.07
CA SER A 47 -10.42 -0.01 -7.23
C SER A 47 -9.06 0.68 -7.35
N ARG A 48 -8.95 1.69 -8.23
CA ARG A 48 -7.74 2.49 -8.41
C ARG A 48 -7.27 3.14 -7.10
N LEU A 49 -8.17 3.79 -6.36
CA LEU A 49 -7.82 4.42 -5.08
C LEU A 49 -7.34 3.39 -4.05
N SER A 50 -7.95 2.21 -4.01
CA SER A 50 -7.52 1.12 -3.14
C SER A 50 -6.13 0.60 -3.49
N GLN A 51 -5.81 0.49 -4.79
CA GLN A 51 -4.48 0.07 -5.25
C GLN A 51 -3.41 1.10 -4.87
N VAL A 52 -3.71 2.40 -5.01
CA VAL A 52 -2.79 3.47 -4.60
C VAL A 52 -2.52 3.42 -3.10
N ASP A 53 -3.55 3.24 -2.26
CA ASP A 53 -3.36 3.12 -0.81
C ASP A 53 -2.50 1.91 -0.42
N LEU A 54 -2.73 0.76 -1.07
CA LEU A 54 -1.93 -0.43 -0.85
C LEU A 54 -0.46 -0.24 -1.28
N ASN A 55 -0.22 0.35 -2.45
CA ASN A 55 1.13 0.65 -2.93
C ASN A 55 1.87 1.60 -1.97
N LYS A 56 1.19 2.62 -1.44
CA LYS A 56 1.79 3.51 -0.45
C LYS A 56 2.24 2.77 0.81
N LYS A 57 1.39 1.87 1.33
CA LYS A 57 1.74 1.02 2.50
C LYS A 57 2.95 0.13 2.20
N LEU A 58 3.04 -0.40 0.99
CA LEU A 58 4.18 -1.21 0.55
C LEU A 58 5.47 -0.37 0.50
N GLU A 59 5.43 0.83 -0.08
CA GLU A 59 6.58 1.73 -0.12
C GLU A 59 7.06 2.13 1.28
N GLU A 60 6.14 2.40 2.21
CA GLU A 60 6.47 2.70 3.61
C GLU A 60 7.12 1.50 4.31
N ALA A 61 6.64 0.29 4.06
CA ALA A 61 7.24 -0.93 4.61
C ALA A 61 8.65 -1.17 4.05
N MET A 62 8.87 -0.98 2.74
CA MET A 62 10.20 -1.08 2.13
C MET A 62 11.18 -0.07 2.73
N LYS A 63 10.76 1.18 2.92
CA LYS A 63 11.58 2.21 3.59
C LYS A 63 11.95 1.82 5.02
N LYS A 64 11.02 1.23 5.77
CA LYS A 64 11.30 0.73 7.14
C LYS A 64 12.33 -0.40 7.13
N ILE A 65 12.22 -1.35 6.19
CA ILE A 65 13.18 -2.45 6.05
C ILE A 65 14.59 -1.90 5.80
N VAL A 66 14.74 -0.99 4.83
CA VAL A 66 16.05 -0.40 4.51
C VAL A 66 16.64 0.32 5.72
N ARG A 67 15.83 1.08 6.47
CA ARG A 67 16.29 1.76 7.69
C ARG A 67 16.72 0.77 8.78
N LEU A 68 15.97 -0.32 8.96
CA LEU A 68 16.31 -1.34 9.95
C LEU A 68 17.60 -2.08 9.58
N GLN A 69 17.85 -2.30 8.29
CA GLN A 69 19.11 -2.88 7.80
C GLN A 69 20.30 -1.97 8.14
N ASP A 70 20.20 -0.67 7.86
CA ASP A 70 21.25 0.31 8.19
C ASP A 70 21.54 0.39 9.70
N GLN A 71 20.48 0.35 10.51
CA GLN A 71 20.61 0.31 11.97
C GLN A 71 21.27 -0.99 12.45
N LEU A 72 20.90 -2.14 11.88
CA LEU A 72 21.52 -3.42 12.19
C LEU A 72 23.00 -3.44 11.83
N ASP A 73 23.39 -2.89 10.68
CA ASP A 73 24.79 -2.83 10.25
C ASP A 73 25.61 -1.92 11.19
N THR A 74 25.06 -0.79 11.58
CA THR A 74 25.69 0.12 12.56
C THR A 74 25.89 -0.58 13.91
N GLN A 75 24.82 -1.17 14.47
CA GLN A 75 24.89 -1.89 15.75
C GLN A 75 25.84 -3.09 15.70
N ARG A 76 25.89 -3.79 14.56
CA ARG A 76 26.84 -4.88 14.34
C ARG A 76 28.27 -4.38 14.39
N SER A 77 28.58 -3.25 13.75
CA SER A 77 29.92 -2.65 13.78
C SER A 77 30.34 -2.20 15.18
N GLU A 78 29.43 -1.58 15.94
CA GLU A 78 29.67 -1.18 17.33
C GLU A 78 29.87 -2.39 18.24
N THR A 79 29.03 -3.42 18.10
CA THR A 79 29.13 -4.67 18.87
C THR A 79 30.45 -5.39 18.57
N ASP A 80 30.85 -5.43 17.30
CA ASP A 80 32.12 -6.01 16.88
C ASP A 80 33.31 -5.24 17.47
N PHE A 81 33.27 -3.90 17.47
CA PHE A 81 34.31 -3.08 18.08
C PHE A 81 34.43 -3.32 19.59
N LEU A 82 33.30 -3.30 20.32
CA LEU A 82 33.30 -3.50 21.78
C LEU A 82 33.73 -4.91 22.18
N THR A 83 33.35 -5.93 21.41
CA THR A 83 33.65 -7.33 21.73
C THR A 83 35.09 -7.70 21.39
N PHE A 84 35.64 -7.12 20.33
CA PHE A 84 36.91 -7.58 19.75
C PHE A 84 38.03 -6.54 19.74
N GLY A 85 37.81 -5.32 20.24
CA GLY A 85 38.75 -4.19 20.12
C GLY A 85 40.15 -4.39 20.73
N GLY A 86 40.34 -5.42 21.56
CA GLY A 86 41.64 -5.80 22.12
C GLY A 86 42.28 -7.05 21.51
N LEU A 87 41.63 -7.72 20.55
CA LEU A 87 42.08 -9.00 19.99
C LEU A 87 42.71 -8.82 18.60
N PRO A 88 43.75 -9.61 18.25
CA PRO A 88 44.29 -9.65 16.89
C PRO A 88 43.25 -10.13 15.88
N SER A 89 43.27 -9.55 14.67
CA SER A 89 42.28 -9.81 13.60
C SER A 89 42.11 -11.29 13.22
N THR A 90 43.17 -12.09 13.33
CA THR A 90 43.17 -13.55 13.12
C THR A 90 42.29 -14.29 14.13
N VAL A 91 42.30 -13.88 15.41
CA VAL A 91 41.49 -14.50 16.47
C VAL A 91 40.02 -14.12 16.31
N ILE A 92 39.76 -12.86 15.89
CA ILE A 92 38.41 -12.34 15.65
C ILE A 92 37.73 -13.10 14.50
N GLN A 93 38.43 -13.31 13.39
CA GLN A 93 37.89 -14.09 12.27
C GLN A 93 37.57 -15.51 12.69
N ALA A 94 38.47 -16.18 13.42
CA ALA A 94 38.24 -17.54 13.91
C ALA A 94 37.03 -17.65 14.87
N LEU A 95 36.83 -16.63 15.72
CA LEU A 95 35.66 -16.53 16.61
C LEU A 95 34.35 -16.31 15.82
N LYS A 96 34.37 -15.42 14.81
CA LYS A 96 33.19 -15.10 13.99
C LYS A 96 32.77 -16.25 13.06
N THR A 97 33.72 -17.03 12.56
CA THR A 97 33.44 -18.19 11.69
C THR A 97 33.13 -19.47 12.47
N GLY A 98 33.13 -19.42 13.82
CA GLY A 98 32.86 -20.57 14.68
C GLY A 98 33.92 -21.66 14.60
N SER A 99 35.13 -21.34 14.10
CA SER A 99 36.18 -22.32 13.80
C SER A 99 37.09 -22.65 14.99
N LEU A 100 36.75 -22.18 16.19
CA LEU A 100 37.37 -22.66 17.44
C LEU A 100 36.82 -24.04 17.80
N THR A 101 36.97 -25.00 16.89
CA THR A 101 37.00 -26.42 17.24
C THR A 101 38.47 -26.83 17.21
N THR A 102 39.10 -26.82 18.38
CA THR A 102 40.30 -27.63 18.63
C THR A 102 40.09 -28.45 19.89
N ALA A 103 40.27 -29.76 19.68
CA ALA A 103 40.47 -30.86 20.63
C ALA A 103 39.23 -31.44 21.31
#